data_AF-A0A2R6MXJ1-F1
#
_entry.id   AF-A0A2R6MXJ1-F1
#
_cell.length_a   1.000
_cell.length_b   1.000
_cell.length_c   1.000
_cell.angle_alpha   90.00
_cell.angle_beta   90.00
_cell.angle_gamma   90.00
#
_symmetry.space_group_name_H-M   'P 1'
#
loop_
_entity.id
_entity.type
_entity.pdbx_description
1 polymer ?
#
loop_
_entity_poly.entity_id
_entity_poly.type
_entity_poly.pdbx_seq_one_letter_code
_entity_poly.pdbx_strand_id
1 'polypeptide(L)'
;ASVDGVSADGIRLSWAAPGEETVTLSAGDNQTVNGVEYFAHFPDENRVQILRSDQHYGTYVGELSAIEYWNERQNGVWGVVILSFITGVVLVATGYLPVKG
;
A
#
# COMPACT_ATOMS: atom_id res chain seq x y z
N ALA A 1 -0.59 -34.41 -24.34
CA ALA A 1 -0.24 -34.14 -25.75
C ALA A 1 -1.16 -34.95 -26.66
N SER A 2 -1.61 -34.39 -27.76
CA SER A 2 -2.46 -35.00 -28.80
C SER A 2 -1.85 -34.75 -30.18
N VAL A 3 -2.11 -35.64 -31.13
CA VAL A 3 -1.72 -35.46 -32.53
C VAL A 3 -2.73 -34.56 -33.20
N ASP A 4 -2.26 -33.46 -33.78
CA ASP A 4 -3.07 -32.40 -34.39
C ASP A 4 -3.16 -32.58 -35.93
N GLY A 5 -2.18 -33.26 -36.52
CA GLY A 5 -2.20 -33.63 -37.94
C GLY A 5 -1.01 -34.49 -38.34
N VAL A 6 -1.20 -35.32 -39.37
CA VAL A 6 -0.15 -36.17 -39.96
C VAL A 6 -0.09 -35.89 -41.46
N SER A 7 1.09 -35.55 -41.98
CA SER A 7 1.35 -35.37 -43.40
C SER A 7 2.60 -36.15 -43.84
N ALA A 8 2.86 -36.19 -45.16
CA ALA A 8 4.07 -36.81 -45.71
C ALA A 8 5.37 -36.15 -45.24
N ASP A 9 5.29 -34.90 -44.78
CA ASP A 9 6.44 -34.11 -44.30
C ASP A 9 6.64 -34.22 -42.77
N GLY A 10 5.69 -34.78 -42.02
CA GLY A 10 5.82 -35.01 -40.58
C GLY A 10 4.51 -35.04 -39.77
N ILE A 11 4.66 -35.13 -38.45
CA ILE A 11 3.55 -35.19 -37.47
C ILE A 11 3.53 -33.91 -36.64
N ARG A 12 2.38 -33.23 -36.59
CA ARG A 12 2.14 -32.07 -35.73
C ARG A 12 1.52 -32.54 -34.41
N LEU A 13 2.16 -32.20 -33.29
CA LEU A 13 1.71 -32.51 -31.94
C LEU A 13 1.27 -31.23 -31.23
N SER A 14 0.14 -31.27 -30.54
CA SER A 14 -0.37 -30.19 -29.67
C SER A 14 -0.38 -30.66 -28.22
N TRP A 15 0.05 -29.82 -27.28
CA TRP A 15 -0.07 -30.10 -25.85
C TRP A 15 -0.21 -28.82 -25.07
N ALA A 16 -0.99 -28.87 -23.98
CA ALA A 16 -1.03 -27.79 -23.01
C ALA A 16 0.26 -27.83 -22.19
N ALA A 17 1.07 -26.78 -22.28
CA ALA A 17 2.18 -26.55 -21.37
C ALA A 17 1.72 -25.50 -20.34
N PRO A 18 2.00 -25.70 -19.04
CA PRO A 18 1.83 -24.61 -18.09
C PRO A 18 2.77 -23.47 -18.50
N GLY A 19 2.19 -22.33 -18.84
CA GLY A 19 2.90 -21.08 -19.05
C GLY A 19 2.94 -20.32 -17.73
N GLU A 20 4.11 -19.80 -17.36
CA GLU A 20 4.22 -18.86 -16.25
C GLU A 20 3.94 -17.45 -16.80
N GLU A 21 2.88 -16.80 -16.32
CA GLU A 21 2.71 -15.37 -16.52
C GLU A 21 3.42 -14.62 -15.40
N THR A 22 4.40 -13.82 -15.78
CA THR A 22 5.03 -12.87 -14.86
C THR A 22 4.17 -11.61 -14.82
N VAL A 23 3.41 -11.45 -13.74
CA VAL A 23 2.61 -10.24 -13.51
C VAL A 23 3.35 -9.36 -12.50
N THR A 24 3.65 -8.12 -12.89
CA THR A 24 4.21 -7.14 -11.96
C THR A 24 3.09 -6.64 -11.07
N LEU A 25 3.27 -6.80 -9.75
CA LEU A 25 2.31 -6.34 -8.76
C LEU A 25 2.94 -5.20 -7.95
N SER A 26 2.17 -4.13 -7.75
CA SER A 26 2.53 -3.04 -6.85
C SER A 26 1.68 -3.11 -5.59
N ALA A 27 2.16 -2.54 -4.49
CA ALA A 27 1.44 -2.53 -3.22
C ALA A 27 0.09 -1.79 -3.38
N GLY A 28 -1.01 -2.50 -3.17
CA GLY A 28 -2.36 -1.96 -3.31
C GLY A 28 -2.89 -1.83 -4.75
N ASP A 29 -2.12 -2.21 -5.77
CA ASP A 29 -2.64 -2.26 -7.14
C ASP A 29 -3.39 -3.57 -7.39
N ASN A 30 -4.56 -3.45 -8.00
CA ASN A 30 -5.35 -4.59 -8.45
C ASN A 30 -4.86 -5.07 -9.82
N GLN A 31 -4.65 -6.38 -9.94
CA GLN A 31 -4.32 -7.06 -11.19
C GLN A 31 -5.27 -8.23 -11.42
N THR A 32 -5.73 -8.38 -12.66
CA THR A 32 -6.65 -9.45 -13.04
C THR A 32 -5.89 -10.62 -13.63
N VAL A 33 -6.00 -11.79 -13.00
CA VAL A 33 -5.38 -13.03 -13.48
C VAL A 33 -6.49 -14.07 -13.63
N ASN A 34 -6.65 -14.61 -14.86
CA ASN A 34 -7.71 -15.58 -15.19
C ASN A 34 -9.13 -15.12 -14.78
N GLY A 35 -9.42 -13.82 -14.86
CA GLY A 35 -10.73 -13.24 -14.53
C GLY A 35 -11.00 -13.04 -13.04
N VAL A 36 -10.01 -13.28 -12.17
CA VAL A 36 -10.08 -12.97 -10.74
C VAL A 36 -9.11 -11.84 -10.44
N GLU A 37 -9.58 -10.84 -9.69
CA GLU A 37 -8.80 -9.67 -9.30
C GLU A 37 -8.05 -9.95 -7.98
N TYR A 38 -6.76 -9.66 -7.98
CA TYR A 38 -5.86 -9.81 -6.84
C TYR A 38 -5.08 -8.53 -6.59
N PHE A 39 -4.63 -8.32 -5.37
CA PHE A 39 -3.67 -7.28 -5.02
C PHE A 39 -2.52 -7.85 -4.21
N ALA A 40 -1.37 -7.18 -4.27
CA ALA A 40 -0.22 -7.52 -3.45
C ALA A 40 -0.23 -6.72 -2.13
N HIS A 41 -0.05 -7.45 -1.03
CA HIS A 41 0.17 -6.90 0.30
C HIS A 41 1.57 -7.29 0.79
N PHE A 42 2.32 -6.30 1.26
CA PHE A 42 3.70 -6.45 1.74
C PHE A 42 3.72 -6.20 3.25
N PRO A 43 3.52 -7.23 4.09
CA PRO A 43 3.53 -7.06 5.54
C PRO A 43 4.94 -6.78 6.09
N ASP A 44 5.98 -7.20 5.37
CA ASP A 44 7.38 -6.99 5.73
C ASP A 44 8.27 -6.95 4.46
N GLU A 45 9.54 -6.55 4.60
CA GLU A 45 10.49 -6.38 3.47
C GLU A 45 10.80 -7.68 2.70
N ASN A 46 10.51 -8.85 3.28
CA ASN A 46 10.87 -10.15 2.73
C ASN A 46 9.66 -11.04 2.42
N ARG A 47 8.44 -10.50 2.52
CA ARG A 47 7.21 -11.27 2.35
C ARG A 47 6.23 -10.50 1.49
N VAL A 48 5.69 -11.22 0.50
CA VAL A 48 4.61 -10.75 -0.35
C VAL A 48 3.44 -11.71 -0.19
N GLN A 49 2.25 -11.15 0.02
CA GLN A 49 1.00 -11.89 0.05
C GLN A 49 0.14 -11.46 -1.14
N ILE A 50 -0.36 -12.44 -1.89
CA ILE A 50 -1.32 -12.22 -2.96
C ILE A 50 -2.70 -12.49 -2.38
N LEU A 51 -3.54 -11.46 -2.32
CA LEU A 51 -4.87 -11.54 -1.73
C LEU A 51 -5.92 -11.23 -2.79
N ARG A 52 -7.09 -11.85 -2.71
CA ARG A 52 -8.19 -11.54 -3.62
C ARG A 52 -8.82 -10.20 -3.27
N SER A 53 -9.05 -9.38 -4.29
CA SER A 53 -9.54 -8.01 -4.10
C SER A 53 -10.99 -7.97 -3.62
N ASP A 54 -11.84 -8.91 -4.07
CA ASP A 54 -13.25 -9.02 -3.68
C ASP A 54 -13.48 -9.26 -2.18
N GLN A 55 -12.52 -9.86 -1.49
CA GLN A 55 -12.64 -10.22 -0.07
C GLN A 55 -11.83 -9.32 0.87
N HIS A 56 -10.64 -8.89 0.45
CA HIS A 56 -9.66 -8.29 1.37
C HIS A 56 -9.33 -6.82 1.07
N TYR A 57 -9.67 -6.31 -0.12
CA TYR A 57 -9.29 -4.95 -0.52
C TYR A 57 -9.94 -3.87 0.35
N GLY A 58 -11.22 -4.04 0.69
CA GLY A 58 -11.94 -3.07 1.53
C GLY A 58 -11.33 -2.91 2.93
N THR A 59 -10.90 -4.02 3.54
CA THR A 59 -10.21 -4.00 4.84
C THR A 59 -8.84 -3.33 4.72
N TYR A 60 -8.07 -3.67 3.68
CA TYR A 60 -6.76 -3.06 3.42
C TYR A 60 -6.84 -1.53 3.30
N VAL A 61 -7.76 -1.01 2.47
CA VAL A 61 -7.94 0.44 2.32
C VAL A 61 -8.45 1.07 3.61
N GLY A 62 -9.34 0.37 4.34
CA GLY A 62 -9.82 0.82 5.64
C GLY A 62 -8.70 1.01 6.68
N GLU A 63 -7.79 0.05 6.78
CA GLU A 63 -6.62 0.14 7.67
C GLU A 63 -5.69 1.29 7.28
N LEU A 64 -5.43 1.49 5.99
CA LEU A 64 -4.61 2.60 5.51
C LEU A 64 -5.21 3.95 5.91
N SER A 65 -6.53 4.11 5.74
CA SER A 65 -7.24 5.32 6.15
C SER A 65 -7.20 5.56 7.66
N ALA A 66 -7.21 4.49 8.47
CA ALA A 66 -7.11 4.59 9.92
C ALA A 66 -5.71 5.05 10.35
N ILE A 67 -4.65 4.61 9.67
CA ILE A 67 -3.27 5.06 9.89
C ILE A 67 -3.14 6.55 9.55
N GLU A 68 -3.67 6.98 8.40
CA GLU A 68 -3.67 8.40 8.01
C GLU A 68 -4.41 9.27 9.05
N TYR A 69 -5.60 8.84 9.46
CA TYR A 69 -6.38 9.53 10.49
C TYR A 69 -5.64 9.65 11.83
N TRP A 70 -4.93 8.59 12.23
CA TRP A 70 -4.10 8.61 13.44
C TRP A 70 -2.95 9.63 13.33
N ASN A 71 -2.22 9.62 12.22
CA ASN A 71 -1.12 10.55 11.97
C ASN A 71 -1.59 12.01 11.95
N GLU A 72 -2.72 12.29 11.31
CA GLU A 72 -3.29 13.63 11.26
C GLU A 72 -3.61 14.18 12.66
N ARG A 73 -4.23 13.34 13.51
CA ARG A 73 -4.52 13.71 14.91
C ARG A 73 -3.26 13.93 15.73
N GLN A 74 -2.26 13.08 15.56
CA GLN A 74 -0.98 13.22 16.24
C GLN A 74 -0.31 14.54 15.87
N ASN A 75 -0.26 14.88 14.56
CA ASN A 75 0.28 16.14 14.07
C ASN A 75 -0.49 17.35 14.64
N GLY A 76 -1.83 17.29 14.66
CA GLY A 76 -2.65 18.34 15.25
C GLY A 76 -2.35 18.59 16.74
N VAL A 77 -2.23 17.51 17.53
CA VAL A 77 -1.88 17.61 18.96
C VAL A 77 -0.49 18.23 19.15
N TRP A 78 0.51 17.79 18.37
CA TRP A 78 1.85 18.39 18.42
C TRP A 78 1.84 19.88 18.11
N GLY A 79 1.01 20.32 17.15
CA GLY A 79 0.83 21.74 16.84
C GLY A 79 0.35 22.55 18.05
N VAL A 80 -0.66 22.06 18.78
CA VAL A 80 -1.18 22.73 19.99
C VAL A 80 -0.13 22.77 21.11
N VAL A 81 0.61 21.69 21.31
CA VAL A 81 1.67 21.61 22.32
C VAL A 81 2.78 22.63 22.03
N ILE A 82 3.25 22.70 20.79
CA ILE A 82 4.30 23.64 20.37
C ILE A 82 3.82 25.08 20.52
N LEU A 83 2.61 25.39 20.07
CA LEU A 83 2.05 26.75 20.18
C LEU A 83 1.95 27.18 21.64
N SER A 84 1.39 26.33 22.49
CA SER A 84 1.23 26.60 23.93
C SER A 84 2.60 26.82 24.61
N PHE A 85 3.59 26.01 24.25
CA PHE A 85 4.95 26.15 24.76
C PHE A 85 5.58 27.49 24.35
N ILE A 86 5.49 27.86 23.07
CA ILE A 86 6.00 29.15 22.56
C ILE A 86 5.29 30.31 23.25
N THR A 87 3.96 30.26 23.38
CA THR A 87 3.20 31.28 24.12
C THR A 87 3.70 31.40 25.56
N GLY A 88 3.94 30.28 26.25
CA GLY A 88 4.50 30.29 27.60
C GLY A 88 5.88 30.97 27.66
N VAL A 89 6.78 30.63 26.73
CA VAL A 89 8.11 31.27 26.64
C VAL A 89 7.99 32.77 26.38
N VAL A 90 7.10 33.19 25.47
CA VAL A 90 6.87 34.61 25.15
C VAL A 90 6.35 35.36 26.38
N LEU A 91 5.41 34.77 27.13
CA LEU A 91 4.89 35.37 28.36
C LEU A 91 5.99 35.55 29.41
N VAL A 92 6.83 34.53 29.61
CA VAL A 92 7.98 34.62 30.52
C VAL A 92 8.94 35.72 30.06
N ALA A 93 9.35 35.71 28.78
CA ALA A 93 10.27 36.70 28.23
C ALA A 93 9.72 38.14 28.38
N THR A 94 8.41 38.32 28.15
CA THR A 94 7.74 39.62 28.31
C THR A 94 7.73 40.09 29.76
N GLY A 95 7.54 39.17 30.72
CA GLY A 95 7.60 39.50 32.15
C GLY A 95 8.98 39.97 32.62
N TYR A 96 10.04 39.61 31.91
CA TYR A 96 11.42 40.04 32.19
C TYR A 96 11.90 41.21 31.31
N LEU A 97 11.03 41.82 30.49
CA LEU A 97 11.40 43.03 29.76
C LEU A 97 11.66 44.18 30.75
N PRO A 98 12.74 44.96 30.58
CA PRO A 98 13.02 46.09 31.45
C PRO A 98 11.91 47.15 31.29
N VAL A 99 11.23 47.46 32.40
CA VAL A 99 10.32 48.61 32.47
C VAL A 99 11.14 49.88 32.29
N LYS A 100 10.87 50.63 31.22
CA LYS A 100 11.40 51.98 31.06
C LYS A 100 10.73 52.89 32.09
N GLY A 101 11.45 53.14 33.19
CA GLY A 101 11.23 54.30 34.06
C GLY A 101 11.85 55.55 33.46
#